data_AF-A0A2A5HQ36-F1
#
_entry.id   AF-A0A2A5HQ36-F1
#
_cell.length_a   1.000
_cell.length_b   1.000
_cell.length_c   1.000
_cell.angle_alpha   90.00
_cell.angle_beta   90.00
_cell.angle_gamma   90.00
#
_symmetry.space_group_name_H-M   'P 1'
#
loop_
_entity.id
_entity.type
_entity.pdbx_description
1 polymer ?
#
loop_
_entity_poly.entity_id
_entity_poly.type
_entity_poly.pdbx_seq_one_letter_code
_entity_poly.pdbx_strand_id
1 'polypeptide(L)'
;MPIGTPIVASRSGIIVRTEGRYVDGDNKVGHENLLIIRHDDGTYSRYWHLTNDRELVSVGDAVKQMDVIAFSGNTGNSTEPHLHFDVVDERCDPNFDIKKELRACQTYPITFRNTQALDCGLLYDESYRALPRLSSGVAGSPEEFRGDSGR
;
A
#
# COMPACT_ATOMS: atom_id res chain seq x y z
N MET A 1 -9.31 2.49 9.78
CA MET A 1 -10.42 2.51 8.81
C MET A 1 -11.35 1.35 9.15
N PRO A 2 -12.64 1.54 9.44
CA PRO A 2 -13.55 0.43 9.77
C PRO A 2 -13.54 -0.65 8.68
N ILE A 3 -13.63 -1.92 9.05
CA ILE A 3 -13.80 -3.03 8.10
C ILE A 3 -15.07 -2.77 7.28
N GLY A 4 -15.02 -3.04 5.97
CA GLY A 4 -16.15 -2.80 5.07
C GLY A 4 -16.24 -1.38 4.49
N THR A 5 -15.25 -0.52 4.74
CA THR A 5 -15.20 0.80 4.08
C THR A 5 -14.93 0.61 2.59
N PRO A 6 -15.72 1.20 1.67
CA PRO A 6 -15.47 1.09 0.24
C PRO A 6 -14.08 1.62 -0.13
N ILE A 7 -13.33 0.82 -0.87
CA ILE A 7 -12.05 1.21 -1.46
C ILE A 7 -12.24 1.41 -2.95
N VAL A 8 -11.81 2.57 -3.44
CA VAL A 8 -11.90 2.94 -4.84
C VAL A 8 -10.55 2.90 -5.53
N ALA A 9 -10.54 2.68 -6.84
CA ALA A 9 -9.34 2.78 -7.64
C ALA A 9 -8.79 4.22 -7.60
N SER A 10 -7.54 4.35 -7.13
CA SER A 10 -6.77 5.60 -7.10
C SER A 10 -6.60 6.22 -8.49
N ARG A 11 -6.50 5.38 -9.52
CA ARG A 11 -6.34 5.72 -10.93
C ARG A 11 -6.82 4.56 -11.82
N SER A 12 -7.20 4.88 -13.04
CA SER A 12 -7.60 3.87 -14.04
C SER A 12 -6.48 2.88 -14.35
N GLY A 13 -6.84 1.66 -14.70
CA GLY A 13 -5.88 0.61 -15.05
C GLY A 13 -6.52 -0.76 -15.22
N ILE A 14 -5.68 -1.78 -15.25
CA ILE A 14 -6.10 -3.19 -15.36
C ILE A 14 -5.76 -3.92 -14.07
N ILE A 15 -6.70 -4.71 -13.56
CA ILE A 15 -6.45 -5.56 -12.40
C ILE A 15 -5.54 -6.72 -12.80
N VAL A 16 -4.39 -6.82 -12.14
CA VAL A 16 -3.37 -7.82 -12.46
C VAL A 16 -3.21 -8.89 -11.37
N ARG A 17 -3.74 -8.63 -10.16
CA ARG A 17 -3.74 -9.61 -9.07
C ARG A 17 -4.87 -9.32 -8.08
N THR A 18 -5.47 -10.41 -7.60
CA THR A 18 -6.45 -10.42 -6.51
C THR A 18 -6.13 -11.57 -5.56
N GLU A 19 -6.20 -11.33 -4.26
CA GLU A 19 -6.18 -12.35 -3.21
C GLU A 19 -7.27 -12.03 -2.20
N GLY A 20 -8.12 -13.00 -1.89
CA GLY A 20 -9.34 -12.79 -1.12
C GLY A 20 -9.71 -14.00 -0.28
N ARG A 21 -8.77 -14.90 0.05
CA ARG A 21 -9.07 -16.16 0.75
C ARG A 21 -8.97 -16.08 2.27
N TYR A 22 -8.35 -15.04 2.81
CA TYR A 22 -8.08 -14.89 4.24
C TYR A 22 -9.22 -14.15 4.95
N VAL A 23 -9.20 -14.18 6.29
CA VAL A 23 -10.23 -13.64 7.17
C VAL A 23 -9.65 -12.55 8.06
N ASP A 24 -10.48 -11.57 8.41
CA ASP A 24 -10.05 -10.42 9.21
C ASP A 24 -9.60 -10.83 10.62
N GLY A 25 -8.55 -10.18 11.13
CA GLY A 25 -8.03 -10.37 12.48
C GLY A 25 -7.18 -11.63 12.68
N ASP A 26 -6.76 -12.30 11.61
CA ASP A 26 -5.94 -13.50 11.72
C ASP A 26 -4.48 -13.23 12.14
N ASN A 27 -4.00 -12.00 11.91
CA ASN A 27 -2.68 -11.48 12.30
C ASN A 27 -1.52 -12.40 11.90
N LYS A 28 -1.55 -12.91 10.67
CA LYS A 28 -0.57 -13.88 10.14
C LYS A 28 0.19 -13.31 8.95
N VAL A 29 1.51 -13.40 8.99
CA VAL A 29 2.37 -13.02 7.85
C VAL A 29 2.08 -13.91 6.65
N GLY A 30 1.85 -13.29 5.49
CA GLY A 30 1.55 -14.00 4.24
C GLY A 30 0.07 -14.36 4.06
N HIS A 31 -0.80 -13.84 4.93
CA HIS A 31 -2.26 -14.00 4.87
C HIS A 31 -2.97 -12.69 4.45
N GLU A 32 -2.29 -11.86 3.68
CA GLU A 32 -2.84 -10.59 3.22
C GLU A 32 -3.77 -10.83 2.02
N ASN A 33 -5.03 -10.45 2.17
CA ASN A 33 -5.87 -10.19 1.02
C ASN A 33 -5.42 -8.87 0.38
N LEU A 34 -5.35 -8.85 -0.94
CA LEU A 34 -4.83 -7.71 -1.68
C LEU A 34 -5.40 -7.63 -3.09
N LEU A 35 -5.32 -6.43 -3.67
CA LEU A 35 -5.64 -6.15 -5.06
C LEU A 35 -4.54 -5.29 -5.67
N ILE A 36 -4.12 -5.60 -6.89
CA ILE A 36 -3.12 -4.82 -7.64
C ILE A 36 -3.68 -4.36 -8.97
N ILE A 37 -3.56 -3.06 -9.23
CA ILE A 37 -3.90 -2.42 -10.50
C ILE A 37 -2.60 -2.01 -11.20
N ARG A 38 -2.43 -2.42 -12.46
CA ARG A 38 -1.41 -1.88 -13.36
C ARG A 38 -1.95 -0.66 -14.09
N HIS A 39 -1.20 0.42 -14.09
CA HIS A 39 -1.53 1.65 -14.79
C HIS A 39 -0.83 1.75 -16.15
N ASP A 40 -1.27 2.69 -16.99
CA ASP A 40 -0.72 2.89 -18.34
C ASP A 40 0.74 3.36 -18.35
N ASP A 41 1.21 3.96 -17.26
CA ASP A 41 2.60 4.39 -17.06
C ASP A 41 3.53 3.27 -16.54
N GLY A 42 3.02 2.03 -16.45
CA GLY A 42 3.77 0.85 -15.99
C GLY A 42 3.77 0.67 -14.46
N THR A 43 3.39 1.68 -13.69
CA THR A 43 3.34 1.55 -12.22
C THR A 43 2.20 0.67 -11.75
N TYR A 44 2.33 0.16 -10.52
CA TYR A 44 1.28 -0.61 -9.85
C TYR A 44 0.78 0.12 -8.61
N SER A 45 -0.53 0.24 -8.45
CA SER A 45 -1.15 0.53 -7.14
C SER A 45 -1.50 -0.78 -6.45
N ARG A 46 -1.10 -0.95 -5.19
CA ARG A 46 -1.45 -2.12 -4.38
C ARG A 46 -2.30 -1.72 -3.17
N TYR A 47 -3.35 -2.49 -2.93
CA TYR A 47 -4.31 -2.31 -1.85
C TYR A 47 -4.28 -3.56 -0.99
N TRP A 48 -4.00 -3.42 0.29
CA TRP A 48 -3.70 -4.54 1.18
C TRP A 48 -4.60 -4.56 2.40
N HIS A 49 -4.54 -5.67 3.13
CA HIS A 49 -5.35 -5.93 4.32
C HIS A 49 -6.84 -5.84 4.02
N LEU A 50 -7.26 -6.19 2.80
CA LEU A 50 -8.65 -6.12 2.36
C LEU A 50 -9.50 -7.18 3.07
N THR A 51 -10.79 -6.92 3.27
CA THR A 51 -11.67 -7.98 3.80
C THR A 51 -11.94 -9.02 2.72
N ASN A 52 -12.47 -10.17 3.13
CA ASN A 52 -12.88 -11.22 2.19
C ASN A 52 -14.15 -10.78 1.47
N ASP A 53 -14.01 -10.21 0.27
CA ASP A 53 -15.14 -10.00 -0.62
C ASP A 53 -14.81 -10.60 -1.99
N ARG A 54 -15.59 -11.61 -2.37
CA ARG A 54 -15.21 -12.55 -3.42
C ARG A 54 -15.64 -12.13 -4.83
N GLU A 55 -16.35 -11.00 -4.98
CA GLU A 55 -17.15 -10.78 -6.18
C GLU A 55 -17.14 -9.36 -6.78
N LEU A 56 -16.31 -8.43 -6.29
CA LEU A 56 -16.31 -7.06 -6.83
C LEU A 56 -15.66 -6.94 -8.21
N VAL A 57 -14.50 -7.58 -8.39
CA VAL A 57 -13.66 -7.44 -9.58
C VAL A 57 -12.76 -8.66 -9.76
N SER A 58 -12.30 -8.88 -10.99
CA SER A 58 -11.47 -10.01 -11.41
C SER A 58 -10.19 -9.57 -12.11
N VAL A 59 -9.18 -10.46 -12.12
CA VAL A 59 -7.97 -10.25 -12.92
C VAL A 59 -8.34 -10.11 -14.40
N GLY A 60 -7.83 -9.05 -15.03
CA GLY A 60 -8.14 -8.68 -16.41
C GLY A 60 -9.18 -7.57 -16.54
N ASP A 61 -9.92 -7.25 -15.47
CA ASP A 61 -10.92 -6.18 -15.52
C ASP A 61 -10.24 -4.81 -15.67
N ALA A 62 -10.83 -3.97 -16.52
CA ALA A 62 -10.48 -2.57 -16.65
C ALA A 62 -11.31 -1.74 -15.66
N VAL A 63 -10.62 -0.93 -14.85
CA VAL A 63 -11.25 -0.05 -13.86
C VAL A 63 -10.89 1.40 -14.15
N LYS A 64 -11.81 2.31 -13.80
CA LYS A 64 -11.61 3.76 -13.83
C LYS A 64 -11.32 4.27 -12.43
N GLN A 65 -10.65 5.42 -12.36
CA GLN A 65 -10.54 6.16 -11.11
C GLN A 65 -11.93 6.33 -10.47
N MET A 66 -12.00 6.13 -9.16
CA MET A 66 -13.23 6.14 -8.34
C MET A 66 -14.13 4.90 -8.42
N ASP A 67 -13.84 3.93 -9.29
CA ASP A 67 -14.60 2.67 -9.28
C ASP A 67 -14.35 1.93 -7.96
N VAL A 68 -15.40 1.39 -7.35
CA VAL A 68 -15.29 0.55 -6.15
C VAL A 68 -14.67 -0.79 -6.56
N ILE A 69 -13.55 -1.13 -5.94
CA ILE A 69 -12.73 -2.31 -6.30
C ILE A 69 -12.60 -3.30 -5.17
N ALA A 70 -12.76 -2.86 -3.92
CA ALA A 70 -12.61 -3.69 -2.74
C ALA A 70 -13.27 -3.02 -1.52
N PHE A 71 -13.20 -3.72 -0.38
CA PHE A 71 -13.53 -3.16 0.92
C PHE A 71 -12.35 -3.31 1.88
N SER A 72 -12.18 -2.33 2.77
CA SER A 72 -11.14 -2.37 3.80
C SER A 72 -11.34 -3.54 4.76
N GLY A 73 -10.26 -4.07 5.30
CA GLY A 73 -10.29 -5.20 6.23
C GLY A 73 -9.23 -5.08 7.31
N ASN A 74 -8.82 -6.26 7.80
CA ASN A 74 -7.79 -6.45 8.80
C ASN A 74 -7.09 -7.82 8.63
N THR A 75 -6.90 -8.28 7.39
CA THR A 75 -6.27 -9.59 7.10
C THR A 75 -4.75 -9.49 7.09
N GLY A 76 -4.07 -10.59 7.40
CA GLY A 76 -2.64 -10.70 7.26
C GLY A 76 -1.89 -10.04 8.40
N ASN A 77 -0.68 -9.56 8.17
CA ASN A 77 0.13 -8.88 9.19
C ASN A 77 -0.40 -7.47 9.52
N SER A 78 -1.58 -7.39 10.13
CA SER A 78 -2.28 -6.17 10.53
C SER A 78 -2.82 -6.32 11.95
N THR A 79 -2.55 -5.33 12.80
CA THR A 79 -3.01 -5.32 14.19
C THR A 79 -4.39 -4.69 14.36
N GLU A 80 -4.74 -3.72 13.51
CA GLU A 80 -5.98 -2.96 13.59
C GLU A 80 -6.52 -2.66 12.18
N PRO A 81 -7.85 -2.52 12.03
CA PRO A 81 -8.46 -2.21 10.73
C PRO A 81 -7.88 -0.96 10.06
N HIS A 82 -7.24 -1.14 8.91
CA HIS A 82 -6.66 -0.06 8.10
C HIS A 82 -6.52 -0.49 6.64
N LEU A 83 -6.16 0.47 5.78
CA LEU A 83 -5.73 0.20 4.41
C LEU A 83 -4.23 0.46 4.34
N HIS A 84 -3.45 -0.55 3.97
CA HIS A 84 -2.10 -0.31 3.47
C HIS A 84 -2.20 -0.10 1.96
N PHE A 85 -1.71 1.04 1.50
CA PHE A 85 -1.75 1.47 0.11
C PHE A 85 -0.38 1.97 -0.31
N ASP A 86 0.09 1.51 -1.45
CA ASP A 86 1.31 2.00 -2.06
C ASP A 86 1.25 1.99 -3.59
N VAL A 87 2.18 2.73 -4.18
CA VAL A 87 2.40 2.79 -5.62
C VAL A 87 3.86 2.41 -5.84
N VAL A 88 4.10 1.44 -6.71
CA VAL A 88 5.44 0.91 -6.98
C VAL A 88 5.74 0.91 -8.47
N ASP A 89 7.02 0.90 -8.82
CA ASP A 89 7.45 0.85 -10.22
C ASP A 89 7.24 -0.52 -10.87
N GLU A 90 7.37 -0.56 -12.20
CA GLU A 90 7.12 -1.73 -13.03
C GLU A 90 8.03 -2.93 -12.74
N ARG A 91 9.18 -2.71 -12.08
CA ARG A 91 10.15 -3.77 -11.72
C ARG A 91 9.67 -4.61 -10.54
N CYS A 92 8.65 -4.14 -9.84
CA CYS A 92 7.96 -4.93 -8.83
C CYS A 92 7.11 -6.00 -9.51
N ASP A 93 7.56 -7.25 -9.41
CA ASP A 93 6.77 -8.39 -9.86
C ASP A 93 5.40 -8.36 -9.15
N PRO A 94 4.27 -8.22 -9.85
CA PRO A 94 2.95 -8.22 -9.22
C PRO A 94 2.59 -9.59 -8.63
N ASN A 95 3.25 -10.68 -9.02
CA ASN A 95 3.01 -12.05 -8.56
C ASN A 95 4.00 -12.52 -7.47
N PHE A 96 4.70 -11.58 -6.83
CA PHE A 96 5.65 -11.84 -5.74
C PHE A 96 5.09 -12.76 -4.64
N ASP A 97 5.99 -13.59 -4.08
CA ASP A 97 5.72 -14.40 -2.89
C ASP A 97 5.70 -13.49 -1.65
N ILE A 98 4.51 -13.26 -1.09
CA ILE A 98 4.29 -12.38 0.07
C ILE A 98 5.15 -12.80 1.27
N LYS A 99 5.53 -14.08 1.39
CA LYS A 99 6.34 -14.58 2.51
C LYS A 99 7.84 -14.43 2.30
N LYS A 100 8.31 -14.27 1.05
CA LYS A 100 9.74 -14.34 0.70
C LYS A 100 10.30 -13.06 0.10
N GLU A 101 9.47 -12.25 -0.55
CA GLU A 101 9.94 -11.06 -1.26
C GLU A 101 9.39 -9.78 -0.63
N LEU A 102 10.14 -9.29 0.37
CA LEU A 102 10.33 -7.85 0.55
C LEU A 102 11.49 -7.39 -0.35
N ARG A 103 11.51 -7.81 -1.63
CA ARG A 103 12.44 -7.19 -2.58
C ARG A 103 12.16 -5.69 -2.56
N ALA A 104 13.22 -4.89 -2.62
CA ALA A 104 13.17 -3.42 -2.52
C ALA A 104 12.37 -2.82 -3.70
N CYS A 105 11.06 -2.93 -3.60
CA CYS A 105 10.12 -2.21 -4.42
C CYS A 105 10.26 -0.75 -4.03
N GLN A 106 10.77 0.06 -4.96
CA GLN A 106 10.77 1.49 -4.77
C GLN A 106 9.31 1.95 -4.79
N THR A 107 8.86 2.46 -3.65
CA THR A 107 7.56 3.12 -3.57
C THR A 107 7.69 4.54 -4.10
N TYR A 108 6.75 4.96 -4.92
CA TYR A 108 6.64 6.35 -5.29
C TYR A 108 6.03 7.14 -4.12
N PRO A 109 6.49 8.38 -3.91
CA PRO A 109 5.82 9.28 -2.99
C PRO A 109 4.38 9.55 -3.45
N ILE A 110 3.43 9.42 -2.54
CA ILE A 110 1.99 9.61 -2.81
C ILE A 110 1.51 10.84 -2.06
N THR A 111 0.90 11.78 -2.78
CA THR A 111 0.18 12.90 -2.18
C THR A 111 -1.31 12.73 -2.47
N PHE A 112 -2.13 12.66 -1.42
CA PHE A 112 -3.58 12.57 -1.59
C PHE A 112 -4.17 13.96 -1.76
N ARG A 113 -5.12 14.13 -2.70
CA ARG A 113 -5.75 15.45 -2.95
C ARG A 113 -6.49 16.03 -1.75
N ASN A 114 -6.89 15.18 -0.80
CA ASN A 114 -7.53 15.58 0.46
C ASN A 114 -6.52 15.90 1.57
N THR A 115 -5.21 15.88 1.28
CA THR A 115 -4.19 16.37 2.19
C THR A 115 -3.90 17.83 1.88
N GLN A 116 -3.83 18.65 2.92
CA GLN A 116 -3.20 19.96 2.84
C GLN A 116 -1.73 19.77 3.22
N ALA A 117 -0.83 20.55 2.64
CA ALA A 117 0.54 20.60 3.13
C ALA A 117 0.48 21.00 4.62
N LEU A 118 0.99 20.13 5.49
CA LEU A 118 1.16 20.46 6.89
C LEU A 118 2.33 21.43 7.00
N ASP A 119 2.16 22.55 7.71
CA ASP A 119 3.26 23.47 8.04
C ASP A 119 4.42 22.75 8.79
N CYS A 120 4.13 21.59 9.38
CA CYS A 120 5.09 20.72 10.07
C CYS A 120 5.37 19.39 9.33
N GLY A 121 5.03 19.29 8.05
CA GLY A 121 5.33 18.12 7.22
C GLY A 121 6.80 18.06 6.78
N LEU A 122 7.19 16.94 6.19
CA LEU A 122 8.49 16.83 5.53
C LEU A 122 8.49 17.76 4.31
N LEU A 123 9.48 18.64 4.23
CA LEU A 123 9.69 19.52 3.10
C LEU A 123 10.32 18.75 1.95
N TYR A 124 9.97 19.15 0.73
CA TYR A 124 10.51 18.59 -0.48
C TYR A 124 12.02 18.86 -0.60
N ASP A 125 12.78 17.86 -1.07
CA ASP A 125 14.24 17.90 -1.28
C ASP A 125 15.06 18.13 0.01
N GLU A 126 14.40 18.07 1.17
CA GLU A 126 15.05 18.09 2.47
C GLU A 126 15.28 16.65 2.98
N SER A 127 16.46 16.42 3.54
CA SER A 127 16.80 15.15 4.18
C SER A 127 16.44 15.21 5.66
N TYR A 128 15.69 14.22 6.13
CA TYR A 128 15.30 14.14 7.54
C TYR A 128 15.95 12.93 8.19
N ARG A 129 16.60 13.17 9.34
CA ARG A 129 17.24 12.12 10.11
C ARG A 129 16.20 11.50 11.04
N ALA A 130 15.82 10.26 10.77
CA ALA A 130 15.02 9.50 11.72
C ALA A 130 15.83 9.30 13.01
N LEU A 131 15.25 9.66 14.15
CA LEU A 131 15.85 9.30 15.43
C LEU A 131 15.80 7.76 15.57
N PRO A 132 16.87 7.12 16.04
CA PRO A 132 16.87 5.68 16.24
C PRO A 132 15.70 5.28 17.16
N ARG A 133 15.04 4.16 16.86
CA ARG A 133 14.09 3.56 17.81
C ARG A 133 14.82 3.36 19.14
N LEU A 134 14.27 3.90 20.22
CA LEU A 134 14.74 3.62 21.57
C LEU A 134 14.42 2.16 21.94
N SER A 135 15.21 1.21 21.43
CA SER A 135 15.33 -0.08 22.08
C SER A 135 16.26 0.10 23.28
N SER A 136 15.69 0.15 24.48
CA SER A 136 16.44 0.07 25.74
C SER A 136 17.64 1.03 25.88
N GLY A 137 17.42 2.32 25.64
CA GLY A 137 18.31 3.38 26.17
C GLY A 137 19.69 3.55 25.51
N VAL A 138 19.94 2.98 24.32
CA VAL A 138 21.17 3.25 23.57
C VAL A 138 20.83 3.68 22.15
N ALA A 139 21.28 4.88 21.77
CA ALA A 139 21.05 5.45 20.45
C ALA A 139 21.82 4.68 19.37
N GLY A 140 21.11 4.10 18.39
CA GLY A 140 21.70 3.55 17.17
C GLY A 140 22.17 4.64 16.19
N SER A 141 23.06 4.27 15.27
CA SER A 141 23.63 5.18 14.26
C SER A 141 22.59 5.71 13.25
N PRO A 142 22.66 7.01 12.91
CA PRO A 142 21.90 7.66 11.86
C PRO A 142 21.63 6.91 10.56
N GLU A 143 20.39 6.67 10.13
CA GLU A 143 20.06 6.38 8.72
C GLU A 143 19.45 7.64 8.07
N GLU A 144 19.92 8.00 6.87
CA GLU A 144 19.46 9.17 6.10
C GLU A 144 18.35 8.79 5.13
N PHE A 145 17.26 9.57 5.13
CA PHE A 145 16.18 9.49 4.14
C PHE A 145 16.03 10.84 3.44
N ARG A 146 15.89 10.82 2.11
CA ARG A 146 15.55 11.98 1.28
C ARG A 146 14.06 12.00 1.01
N GLY A 147 13.43 13.16 1.20
CA GLY A 147 12.04 13.38 0.78
C GLY A 147 11.94 13.41 -0.74
N ASP A 148 11.24 12.45 -1.34
CA ASP A 148 10.94 12.44 -2.77
C ASP A 148 9.53 13.02 -3.00
N SER A 149 9.34 13.84 -4.03
CA SER A 149 8.01 14.25 -4.49
C SER A 149 7.86 13.99 -5.99
N GLY A 150 6.92 13.12 -6.32
CA GLY A 150 6.46 12.88 -7.68
C GLY A 150 5.30 13.81 -7.99
N ARG A 151 5.41 14.51 -9.11
CA ARG A 151 4.43 15.40 -9.74
C ARG A 151 3.09 14.73 -10.06
#